data_AF-A0AAV4A476-F1
#
_entry.id   AF-A0AAV4A476-F1
#
_cell.length_a   1.000
_cell.length_b   1.000
_cell.length_c   1.000
_cell.angle_alpha   90.00
_cell.angle_beta   90.00
_cell.angle_gamma   90.00
#
_symmetry.space_group_name_H-M   'P 1'
#
loop_
_entity.id
_entity.type
_entity.pdbx_description
1 polymer ?
#
loop_
_entity_poly.entity_id
_entity_poly.type
_entity_poly.pdbx_seq_one_letter_code
_entity_poly.pdbx_strand_id
1 'polypeptide(L)'
;MVTELLDEYEWSVSGHPRYSPDLAPCVYGLFLKMKEHLHGHRFKSEEDMNFAMMEAIRRLDKDSYVSAFDSWLRRMQKCIDKVE
;
A
#
# COMPACT_ATOMS: atom_id res chain seq x y z
N MET A 1 -17.31 -6.84 -16.22
CA MET A 1 -16.91 -5.81 -15.20
C MET A 1 -15.68 -6.28 -14.44
N VAL A 2 -14.95 -5.41 -13.72
CA VAL A 2 -13.76 -5.84 -12.93
C VAL A 2 -14.10 -6.96 -11.94
N THR A 3 -15.32 -6.95 -11.40
CA THR A 3 -15.82 -8.01 -10.51
C THR A 3 -15.86 -9.39 -11.16
N GLU A 4 -16.28 -9.48 -12.44
CA GLU A 4 -16.30 -10.76 -13.17
C GLU A 4 -14.88 -11.32 -13.36
N LEU A 5 -13.89 -10.46 -13.57
CA LEU A 5 -12.49 -10.89 -13.68
C LEU A 5 -11.95 -11.40 -12.34
N LEU A 6 -12.32 -10.77 -11.22
CA LEU A 6 -11.92 -11.24 -9.89
C LEU A 6 -12.51 -12.62 -9.58
N ASP A 7 -13.76 -12.85 -10.00
CA ASP A 7 -14.42 -14.15 -9.88
C ASP A 7 -13.75 -15.20 -10.80
N GLU A 8 -13.41 -14.84 -12.05
CA GLU A 8 -12.68 -15.70 -12.99
C GLU A 8 -11.31 -16.13 -12.46
N TYR A 9 -10.59 -15.22 -11.79
CA TYR A 9 -9.31 -15.54 -11.15
C TYR A 9 -9.44 -16.23 -9.79
N GLU A 10 -10.66 -16.45 -9.30
CA GLU A 10 -10.95 -17.02 -7.98
C GLU A 10 -10.33 -16.20 -6.82
N TRP A 11 -10.24 -14.87 -6.98
CA TRP A 11 -9.65 -14.00 -5.98
C TRP A 11 -10.66 -13.56 -4.93
N SER A 12 -10.37 -13.87 -3.68
CA SER A 12 -11.15 -13.38 -2.54
C SER A 12 -10.95 -11.89 -2.33
N VAL A 13 -12.03 -11.11 -2.40
CA VAL A 13 -12.00 -9.66 -2.16
C VAL A 13 -12.25 -9.38 -0.67
N SER A 14 -11.26 -8.79 0.00
CA SER A 14 -11.42 -8.32 1.37
C SER A 14 -12.27 -7.05 1.42
N GLY A 15 -13.20 -6.96 2.36
CA GLY A 15 -13.98 -5.75 2.59
C GLY A 15 -13.07 -4.57 3.01
N HIS A 16 -13.31 -3.39 2.44
CA HIS A 16 -12.60 -2.17 2.81
C HIS A 16 -13.59 -1.04 3.10
N PRO A 17 -13.59 -0.46 4.32
CA PRO A 17 -14.49 0.63 4.66
C PRO A 17 -14.18 1.91 3.87
N ARG A 18 -15.21 2.73 3.63
CA ARG A 18 -15.06 4.01 2.93
C ARG A 18 -14.13 4.95 3.72
N TYR A 19 -13.32 5.72 2.99
CA TYR A 19 -12.42 6.74 3.55
C TYR A 19 -11.47 6.25 4.66
N SER A 20 -10.99 5.00 4.57
CA SER A 20 -10.13 4.39 5.59
C SER A 20 -8.69 4.15 5.09
N PRO A 21 -7.95 5.21 4.71
CA PRO A 21 -6.57 5.07 4.25
C PRO A 21 -5.63 4.54 5.35
N ASP A 22 -6.00 4.73 6.62
CA ASP A 22 -5.32 4.19 7.79
C ASP A 22 -5.40 2.66 7.88
N LEU A 23 -6.34 2.03 7.15
CA LEU A 23 -6.49 0.58 7.01
C LEU A 23 -5.93 0.02 5.70
N ALA A 24 -5.34 0.84 4.83
CA ALA A 24 -4.75 0.39 3.58
C ALA A 24 -3.21 0.25 3.71
N PRO A 25 -2.64 -0.96 3.73
CA PRO A 25 -1.20 -1.19 3.96
C PRO A 25 -0.29 -0.45 2.97
N CYS A 26 -0.73 -0.36 1.71
CA CYS A 26 -0.02 0.39 0.68
C CYS A 26 0.05 1.89 1.03
N VAL A 27 -1.02 2.47 1.57
CA VAL A 27 -1.13 3.92 1.78
C VAL A 27 -0.36 4.37 3.01
N TYR A 28 -0.59 3.77 4.17
CA TYR A 28 0.09 4.19 5.42
C TYR A 28 1.50 3.61 5.57
N GLY A 29 1.85 2.57 4.80
CA GLY A 29 3.09 1.83 4.96
C GLY A 29 4.00 1.95 3.75
N LEU A 30 3.72 1.15 2.72
CA LEU A 30 4.64 0.94 1.60
C LEU A 30 4.88 2.23 0.79
N PHE A 31 3.83 2.98 0.46
CA PHE A 31 3.96 4.23 -0.30
C PHE A 31 4.60 5.35 0.52
N LEU A 32 4.46 5.36 1.85
CA LEU A 32 5.20 6.31 2.68
C LEU A 32 6.70 6.04 2.60
N LYS A 33 7.12 4.78 2.73
CA LYS A 33 8.53 4.38 2.55
C LYS A 33 9.07 4.71 1.17
N MET A 34 8.29 4.44 0.11
CA MET A 34 8.69 4.84 -1.24
C MET A 34 8.82 6.37 -1.36
N LYS A 35 7.90 7.12 -0.77
CA LYS A 35 7.95 8.59 -0.77
C LYS A 35 9.18 9.14 -0.07
N GLU A 36 9.72 8.50 0.97
CA GLU A 36 10.97 8.94 1.61
C GLU A 36 12.13 9.05 0.61
N HIS A 37 12.14 8.18 -0.41
CA HIS A 37 13.16 8.20 -1.46
C HIS A 37 12.81 9.12 -2.63
N LEU A 38 11.53 9.28 -2.95
CA LEU A 38 11.08 10.06 -4.10
C LEU A 38 10.86 11.54 -3.77
N HIS A 39 10.60 11.86 -2.50
CA HIS A 39 10.27 13.20 -2.05
C HIS A 39 11.42 14.18 -2.33
N GLY A 40 11.07 15.41 -2.70
CA GLY A 40 12.04 16.48 -3.00
C GLY A 40 12.72 16.38 -4.36
N HIS A 41 12.52 15.30 -5.11
CA HIS A 41 13.09 15.15 -6.45
C HIS A 41 12.17 15.75 -7.51
N ARG A 42 12.77 16.44 -8.50
CA ARG A 42 12.10 16.86 -9.73
C ARG A 42 12.63 16.03 -10.89
N PHE A 43 11.75 15.27 -11.53
CA PHE A 43 12.09 14.43 -12.68
C PHE A 43 11.90 15.24 -13.97
N LYS A 44 12.78 15.03 -14.96
CA LYS A 44 12.76 15.76 -16.23
C LYS A 44 11.90 15.06 -17.28
N SER A 45 11.71 13.75 -17.14
CA SER A 45 10.84 12.95 -17.99
C SER A 45 10.10 11.87 -17.18
N GLU A 46 9.15 11.20 -17.86
CA GLU A 46 8.43 10.07 -17.29
C GLU A 46 9.37 8.87 -17.08
N GLU A 47 10.32 8.64 -17.99
CA GLU A 47 11.29 7.55 -17.88
C GLU A 47 12.16 7.70 -16.62
N ASP A 48 12.63 8.92 -16.33
CA ASP A 48 13.38 9.23 -15.11
C ASP A 48 12.55 8.92 -13.85
N MET A 49 11.27 9.32 -13.87
CA MET A 49 10.35 9.06 -12.76
C MET A 49 10.08 7.57 -12.57
N ASN A 50 9.83 6.84 -13.66
CA ASN A 50 9.60 5.40 -13.64
C ASN A 50 10.83 4.64 -13.13
N PHE A 51 12.03 5.04 -13.56
CA PHE A 51 13.27 4.47 -13.04
C PHE A 51 13.41 4.69 -11.53
N ALA A 52 13.19 5.92 -11.06
CA ALA A 52 13.26 6.24 -9.63
C ALA A 52 12.19 5.48 -8.82
N MET A 53 10.98 5.34 -9.35
CA MET A 53 9.93 4.53 -8.71
C MET A 53 10.31 3.05 -8.61
N MET A 54 10.87 2.46 -9.67
CA MET A 54 11.35 1.08 -9.63
C MET A 54 12.46 0.89 -8.60
N GLU A 55 13.40 1.84 -8.51
CA GLU A 55 14.45 1.82 -7.49
C GLU A 55 13.87 1.95 -6.07
N ALA A 56 12.86 2.79 -5.87
CA ALA A 56 12.17 2.91 -4.58
C ALA A 56 11.46 1.61 -4.19
N ILE A 57 10.83 0.91 -5.15
CA ILE A 57 10.20 -0.40 -4.92
C ILE A 57 11.26 -1.46 -4.60
N ARG A 58 12.38 -1.51 -5.32
CA ARG A 58 13.48 -2.48 -5.08
C ARG A 58 14.13 -2.31 -3.71
N ARG A 59 14.05 -1.13 -3.12
CA ARG A 59 14.53 -0.84 -1.76
C ARG A 59 13.58 -1.35 -0.68
N LEU A 60 12.33 -1.65 -1.00
CA LEU A 60 11.43 -2.29 -0.05
C LEU A 60 11.92 -3.72 0.20
N ASP A 61 12.42 -3.95 1.40
CA ASP A 61 12.83 -5.27 1.86
C ASP A 61 11.63 -6.09 2.36
N LYS A 62 11.87 -7.39 2.57
CA LYS A 62 10.85 -8.31 3.11
C LYS A 62 10.22 -7.78 4.40
N ASP A 63 11.04 -7.19 5.27
CA ASP A 63 10.61 -6.69 6.57
C ASP A 63 9.66 -5.49 6.43
N SER A 64 9.82 -4.68 5.38
CA SER A 64 8.87 -3.61 5.05
C SER A 64 7.48 -4.14 4.74
N TYR A 65 7.38 -5.24 3.98
CA TYR A 65 6.09 -5.87 3.69
C TYR A 65 5.50 -6.54 4.93
N VAL A 66 6.29 -7.35 5.63
CA VAL A 66 5.84 -8.04 6.86
C VAL A 66 5.33 -7.02 7.88
N SER A 67 6.10 -5.97 8.16
CA SER A 67 5.69 -4.92 9.08
C SER A 67 4.42 -4.19 8.64
N ALA A 68 4.20 -4.00 7.33
CA ALA A 68 2.99 -3.34 6.83
C ALA A 68 1.74 -4.17 7.12
N PHE A 69 1.79 -5.49 6.87
CA PHE A 69 0.69 -6.42 7.15
C PHE A 69 0.50 -6.72 8.63
N ASP A 70 1.58 -6.83 9.42
CA ASP A 70 1.46 -6.94 10.89
C ASP A 70 0.81 -5.70 11.49
N SER A 71 1.16 -4.52 10.97
CA SER A 71 0.49 -3.29 11.38
C SER A 71 -0.96 -3.24 10.92
N TRP A 72 -1.32 -3.90 9.81
CA TRP A 72 -2.68 -3.92 9.28
C TRP A 72 -3.63 -4.60 10.26
N LEU A 73 -3.27 -5.79 10.74
CA LEU A 73 -4.02 -6.53 11.76
C LEU A 73 -4.22 -5.69 13.03
N ARG A 74 -3.16 -5.06 13.54
CA ARG A 74 -3.25 -4.19 14.73
C ARG A 74 -4.12 -2.97 14.50
N ARG A 75 -4.08 -2.37 13.30
CA ARG A 75 -4.89 -1.18 12.96
C ARG A 75 -6.36 -1.55 12.84
N MET A 76 -6.68 -2.67 12.20
CA MET A 76 -8.04 -3.20 12.15
C MET A 76 -8.60 -3.45 13.55
N GLN A 77 -7.81 -4.08 14.44
CA GLN A 77 -8.24 -4.27 15.83
C GLN A 77 -8.53 -2.94 16.53
N LYS A 78 -7.64 -1.95 16.40
CA LYS A 78 -7.88 -0.61 16.95
C LYS A 78 -9.12 0.07 16.39
N CYS A 79 -9.47 -0.17 15.13
CA CYS A 79 -10.71 0.35 14.55
C CYS A 79 -11.94 -0.32 15.16
N ILE A 80 -11.88 -1.63 15.45
CA ILE A 80 -12.95 -2.35 16.16
C ILE A 80 -13.08 -1.81 17.59
N ASP A 81 -11.97 -1.70 18.32
CA ASP A 81 -11.96 -1.25 19.72
C ASP A 81 -12.41 0.22 19.88
N LYS A 82 -12.31 1.03 18.83
CA LYS A 82 -12.76 2.44 18.81
C LYS A 82 -14.24 2.61 18.46
N VAL A 83 -14.91 1.54 18.01
CA VAL A 83 -16.33 1.56 17.63
C VAL A 83 -17.25 1.28 18.84
N GLU A 84 -16.69 1.13 20.04
CA GLU A 84 -17.42 1.23 21.33
C GLU A 84 -17.44 2.67 21.89
#